data_AF-A0AAU0M6G5-F1
#
_entry.id   AF-A0AAU0M6G5-F1
#
_cell.length_a   1.000
_cell.length_b   1.000
_cell.length_c   1.000
_cell.angle_alpha   90.00
_cell.angle_beta   90.00
_cell.angle_gamma   90.00
#
_symmetry.space_group_name_H-M   'P 1'
#
loop_
_entity.id
_entity.type
_entity.pdbx_description
1 polymer ?
#
loop_
_entity_poly.entity_id
_entity_poly.type
_entity_poly.pdbx_seq_one_letter_code
_entity_poly.pdbx_strand_id
1 'polypeptide(L)'
;MTAGSLALEPDAAEYLYSARQLLRGSGFIGTDGRPLTMFPPGFPAAVAAADAVVPGGVMAAAVVVNALALFALAVAVGLVTRRSAPRWWVSPLVVALFSLSPVIQGTAGWAMSEPLALALCAWAFLGAIRDDPAPLWMVALAGLAAGASVLVRTSSAFFVIGCRLL
;
A
#
# COMPACT_ATOMS: atom_id res chain seq x y z
N MET A 1 4.78 -35.25 6.13
CA MET A 1 4.28 -34.00 6.74
C MET A 1 5.40 -33.51 7.64
N THR A 2 6.14 -32.44 7.34
CA THR A 2 5.72 -31.03 7.30
C THR A 2 6.71 -30.21 6.45
N ALA A 3 6.25 -29.69 5.31
CA ALA A 3 7.00 -28.75 4.51
C ALA A 3 6.68 -27.32 4.96
N GLY A 4 7.73 -26.58 5.36
CA GLY A 4 7.84 -25.13 5.24
C GLY A 4 6.77 -24.28 5.90
N SER A 5 6.84 -24.07 7.22
CA SER A 5 6.53 -22.74 7.72
C SER A 5 7.62 -21.81 7.21
N LEU A 6 7.44 -21.26 5.99
CA LEU A 6 7.94 -19.91 5.75
C LEU A 6 7.49 -19.12 6.98
N ALA A 7 8.46 -18.68 7.78
CA ALA A 7 8.18 -17.82 8.92
C ALA A 7 7.56 -16.56 8.35
N LEU A 8 6.25 -16.57 8.16
CA LEU A 8 5.50 -15.37 7.87
C LEU A 8 5.79 -14.47 9.04
N GLU A 9 6.27 -13.27 8.74
CA GLU A 9 6.20 -12.19 9.70
C GLU A 9 4.80 -12.22 10.35
N PRO A 10 4.69 -12.16 11.69
CA PRO A 10 3.43 -12.42 12.40
C PRO A 10 2.23 -11.64 11.82
N ASP A 11 2.46 -10.40 11.40
CA ASP A 11 1.48 -9.52 10.79
C ASP A 11 0.97 -10.06 9.43
N ALA A 12 1.88 -10.59 8.61
CA ALA A 12 1.53 -11.18 7.31
C ALA A 12 0.57 -12.37 7.45
N ALA A 13 0.73 -13.19 8.51
CA ALA A 13 -0.19 -14.29 8.77
C ALA A 13 -1.61 -13.80 9.07
N GLU A 14 -1.74 -12.75 9.89
CA GLU A 14 -3.02 -12.12 10.21
C GLU A 14 -3.71 -11.53 8.98
N TYR A 15 -2.97 -10.77 8.17
CA TYR A 15 -3.51 -10.18 6.94
C TYR A 15 -4.06 -11.24 5.97
N LEU A 16 -3.27 -12.29 5.72
CA LEU A 16 -3.64 -13.34 4.77
C LEU A 16 -4.78 -14.21 5.29
N TYR A 17 -4.81 -14.49 6.59
CA TYR A 17 -5.90 -15.22 7.22
C TYR A 17 -7.21 -14.42 7.11
N SER A 18 -7.18 -13.14 7.49
CA SER A 18 -8.35 -12.26 7.44
C SER A 18 -8.88 -12.07 6.01
N ALA A 19 -7.99 -11.90 5.02
CA ALA A 19 -8.38 -11.84 3.61
C ALA A 19 -9.12 -13.12 3.16
N ARG A 20 -8.65 -14.30 3.60
CA ARG A 20 -9.28 -15.58 3.29
C ARG A 20 -10.64 -15.73 3.96
N GLN A 21 -10.80 -15.23 5.18
CA GLN A 21 -12.08 -15.26 5.89
C GLN A 21 -13.10 -14.32 5.26
N LEU A 22 -12.65 -13.16 4.78
CA LEU A 22 -13.50 -12.23 4.04
C LEU A 22 -14.08 -12.89 2.78
N LEU A 23 -13.25 -13.61 2.00
CA LEU A 23 -13.68 -14.36 0.81
C LEU A 23 -14.69 -15.47 1.13
N ARG A 24 -14.64 -16.03 2.34
CA ARG A 24 -15.59 -17.05 2.81
C ARG A 24 -16.90 -16.46 3.34
N GLY A 25 -17.04 -15.14 3.36
CA GLY A 25 -18.21 -14.45 3.91
C GLY A 25 -18.21 -14.34 5.45
N SER A 26 -17.10 -14.69 6.11
CA SER A 26 -16.97 -14.62 7.58
C SER A 26 -16.62 -13.21 8.09
N GLY A 27 -16.29 -12.27 7.19
CA GLY A 27 -15.81 -10.93 7.53
C GLY A 27 -14.32 -10.90 7.92
N PHE A 28 -13.90 -9.84 8.61
CA PHE A 28 -12.52 -9.64 9.05
C PHE A 28 -12.26 -10.36 10.38
N ILE A 29 -11.79 -11.60 10.30
CA ILE A 29 -11.49 -12.46 11.44
C ILE A 29 -9.99 -12.71 11.50
N GLY A 30 -9.39 -12.57 12.68
CA GLY A 30 -7.97 -12.83 12.93
C GLY A 30 -7.66 -14.30 13.16
N THR A 31 -6.38 -14.65 13.27
CA THR A 31 -5.95 -16.05 13.44
C THR A 31 -6.41 -16.67 14.76
N ASP A 32 -6.75 -15.83 15.75
CA ASP A 32 -7.33 -16.20 17.04
C ASP A 32 -8.84 -16.50 16.99
N GLY A 33 -9.45 -16.37 15.81
CA GLY A 33 -10.89 -16.60 15.59
C GLY A 33 -11.79 -15.45 16.04
N ARG A 34 -11.23 -14.30 16.46
CA ARG A 34 -11.98 -13.12 16.86
C ARG A 34 -11.99 -12.07 15.74
N PRO A 35 -12.89 -11.06 15.80
CA PRO A 35 -12.83 -9.93 14.88
C PRO A 35 -11.44 -9.28 14.89
N LEU A 36 -10.89 -9.03 13.70
CA LEU A 36 -9.58 -8.40 13.56
C LEU A 36 -9.69 -6.91 13.93
N THR A 37 -9.17 -6.53 15.10
CA THR A 37 -9.18 -5.14 15.58
C THR A 37 -7.81 -4.50 15.65
N MET A 38 -6.74 -5.30 15.64
CA MET A 38 -5.37 -4.80 15.76
C MET A 38 -4.90 -4.11 14.47
N PHE A 39 -5.28 -4.66 13.32
CA PHE A 39 -4.90 -4.14 12.02
C PHE A 39 -6.09 -3.58 11.25
N PRO A 40 -5.92 -2.48 10.51
CA PRO A 40 -6.96 -1.94 9.64
C PRO A 40 -7.41 -2.92 8.54
N PRO A 41 -8.68 -2.84 8.10
CA PRO A 41 -9.24 -3.81 7.16
C PRO A 41 -8.79 -3.60 5.71
N GLY A 42 -8.18 -2.47 5.37
CA GLY A 42 -7.91 -2.07 3.99
C GLY A 42 -6.94 -2.99 3.25
N PHE A 43 -5.86 -3.44 3.90
CA PHE A 43 -4.93 -4.38 3.26
C PHE A 43 -5.56 -5.77 3.06
N PRO A 44 -6.17 -6.42 4.08
CA PRO A 44 -6.92 -7.67 3.88
C PRO A 44 -7.99 -7.58 2.80
N ALA A 45 -8.72 -6.46 2.73
CA ALA A 45 -9.74 -6.24 1.70
C ALA A 45 -9.15 -6.13 0.30
N ALA A 46 -8.02 -5.41 0.14
CA ALA A 46 -7.32 -5.32 -1.13
C ALA A 46 -6.80 -6.68 -1.61
N VAL A 47 -6.24 -7.48 -0.69
CA VAL A 47 -5.78 -8.84 -0.98
C VAL A 47 -6.94 -9.75 -1.39
N ALA A 48 -8.07 -9.72 -0.67
CA ALA A 48 -9.25 -10.49 -1.03
C ALA A 48 -9.80 -10.09 -2.41
N ALA A 49 -9.88 -8.79 -2.71
CA ALA A 49 -10.31 -8.30 -4.01
C ALA A 49 -9.36 -8.76 -5.14
N ALA A 50 -8.04 -8.76 -4.89
CA ALA A 50 -7.07 -9.26 -5.85
C ALA A 50 -7.17 -10.78 -6.06
N ASP A 51 -7.41 -11.56 -5.01
CA ASP A 51 -7.56 -13.02 -5.09
C ASP A 51 -8.76 -13.44 -5.97
N ALA A 52 -9.79 -12.60 -6.06
CA ALA A 52 -10.93 -12.84 -6.95
C ALA A 52 -10.55 -12.86 -8.44
N VAL A 53 -9.41 -12.26 -8.81
CA VAL A 53 -8.96 -12.16 -10.21
C VAL A 53 -7.57 -12.76 -10.45
N VAL A 54 -6.76 -12.95 -9.41
CA VAL A 54 -5.40 -13.51 -9.48
C VAL A 54 -5.45 -14.99 -9.10
N PRO A 55 -5.13 -15.91 -10.02
CA PRO A 55 -4.96 -17.32 -9.67
C PRO A 55 -3.79 -17.51 -8.71
N GLY A 56 -3.93 -18.38 -7.72
CA GLY A 56 -2.84 -18.76 -6.80
C GLY A 56 -3.12 -18.52 -5.31
N GLY A 57 -4.31 -18.03 -4.96
CA GLY A 57 -4.73 -17.83 -3.58
C GLY A 57 -4.19 -16.54 -2.97
N VAL A 58 -4.70 -16.22 -1.76
CA VAL A 58 -4.43 -14.95 -1.05
C VAL A 58 -2.95 -14.55 -0.95
N MET A 59 -2.03 -15.51 -0.94
CA MET A 59 -0.59 -15.21 -0.94
C MET A 59 -0.14 -14.60 -2.27
N ALA A 60 -0.49 -15.22 -3.40
CA ALA A 60 -0.18 -14.69 -4.71
C ALA A 60 -0.85 -13.33 -4.93
N ALA A 61 -2.09 -13.19 -4.48
CA ALA A 61 -2.82 -11.92 -4.50
C ALA A 61 -2.09 -10.82 -3.72
N ALA A 62 -1.60 -11.12 -2.51
CA ALA A 62 -0.83 -10.16 -1.70
C ALA A 62 0.48 -9.73 -2.37
N VAL A 63 1.21 -10.66 -3.00
CA VAL A 63 2.41 -10.34 -3.78
C VAL A 63 2.08 -9.40 -4.93
N VAL A 64 0.98 -9.65 -5.65
CA VAL A 64 0.54 -8.77 -6.74
C VAL A 64 0.15 -7.39 -6.21
N VAL A 65 -0.60 -7.31 -5.11
CA VAL A 65 -0.96 -6.03 -4.47
C VAL A 65 0.30 -5.24 -4.11
N ASN A 66 1.29 -5.88 -3.47
CA ASN A 66 2.52 -5.21 -3.08
C ASN A 66 3.39 -4.81 -4.28
N ALA A 67 3.48 -5.65 -5.31
CA ALA A 67 4.20 -5.30 -6.53
C ALA A 67 3.57 -4.08 -7.24
N LEU A 68 2.24 -4.04 -7.36
CA LEU A 68 1.52 -2.91 -7.94
C LEU A 68 1.66 -1.65 -7.09
N ALA A 69 1.57 -1.78 -5.76
CA ALA A 69 1.75 -0.67 -4.85
C ALA A 69 3.17 -0.08 -4.94
N LEU A 70 4.20 -0.92 -5.01
CA LEU A 70 5.58 -0.45 -5.15
C LEU A 70 5.84 0.20 -6.49
N PHE A 71 5.28 -0.35 -7.57
CA PHE A 71 5.34 0.29 -8.87
C PHE A 71 4.68 1.68 -8.82
N ALA A 72 3.47 1.77 -8.24
CA ALA A 72 2.76 3.03 -8.08
C ALA A 72 3.53 4.03 -7.20
N LEU A 73 4.19 3.56 -6.14
CA LEU A 73 5.04 4.37 -5.27
C LEU A 73 6.29 4.87 -5.99
N ALA A 74 6.96 4.01 -6.76
CA ALA A 74 8.14 4.38 -7.56
C ALA A 74 7.80 5.43 -8.62
N VAL A 75 6.65 5.27 -9.31
CA VAL A 75 6.12 6.28 -10.23
C VAL A 75 5.87 7.60 -9.49
N ALA A 76 5.25 7.55 -8.31
CA ALA A 76 4.98 8.75 -7.52
C ALA A 76 6.27 9.48 -7.11
N VAL A 77 7.27 8.75 -6.63
CA VAL A 77 8.61 9.27 -6.32
C VAL A 77 9.24 9.94 -7.54
N GLY A 78 9.15 9.33 -8.72
CA GLY A 78 9.63 9.92 -9.96
C GLY A 78 8.92 11.24 -10.29
N LEU A 79 7.59 11.27 -10.19
CA LEU A 79 6.80 12.47 -10.48
C LEU A 79 7.08 13.61 -9.50
N VAL A 80 7.21 13.33 -8.20
CA VAL A 80 7.62 14.34 -7.20
C VAL A 80 9.01 14.86 -7.55
N THR A 81 9.96 13.96 -7.77
CA THR A 81 11.35 14.33 -8.09
C THR A 81 11.43 15.17 -9.36
N ARG A 82 10.63 14.84 -10.39
CA ARG A 82 10.62 15.58 -11.65
C ARG A 82 10.11 17.01 -11.49
N ARG A 83 9.20 17.27 -10.55
CA ARG A 83 8.71 18.61 -10.22
C ARG A 83 9.73 19.42 -9.41
N SER A 84 10.48 18.76 -8.53
CA SER A 84 11.42 19.45 -7.63
C SER A 84 12.82 19.61 -8.20
N ALA A 85 13.24 18.79 -9.17
CA ALA A 85 14.59 18.80 -9.70
C ALA A 85 14.69 19.53 -11.05
N PRO A 86 15.69 20.42 -11.23
CA PRO A 86 15.86 21.16 -12.49
C PRO A 86 16.33 20.26 -13.65
N ARG A 87 17.01 19.14 -13.35
CA ARG A 87 17.60 18.25 -14.37
C ARG A 87 16.72 17.01 -14.57
N TRP A 88 16.38 16.70 -15.82
CA TRP A 88 15.46 15.62 -16.16
C TRP A 88 15.95 14.22 -15.76
N TRP A 89 17.27 13.98 -15.83
CA TRP A 89 17.87 12.67 -15.50
C TRP A 89 17.89 12.36 -14.00
N VAL A 90 17.65 13.35 -13.14
CA VAL A 90 17.62 13.14 -11.67
C VAL A 90 16.44 12.25 -11.29
N SER A 91 15.29 12.40 -11.97
CA SER A 91 14.12 11.56 -11.72
C SER A 91 14.38 10.07 -11.93
N PRO A 92 14.84 9.60 -13.11
CA PRO A 92 15.11 8.17 -13.30
C PRO A 92 16.24 7.66 -12.39
N LEU A 93 17.25 8.48 -12.06
CA LEU A 93 18.28 8.09 -11.10
C LEU A 93 17.71 7.86 -9.69
N VAL A 94 16.88 8.79 -9.19
CA VAL A 94 16.24 8.64 -7.87
C VAL A 94 15.32 7.42 -7.84
N VAL A 95 14.54 7.19 -8.90
CA VAL A 95 13.69 5.99 -9.01
C VAL A 95 14.52 4.71 -9.02
N ALA A 96 15.66 4.69 -9.73
CA ALA A 96 16.56 3.55 -9.73
C ALA A 96 17.15 3.29 -8.34
N LEU A 97 17.68 4.32 -7.67
CA LEU A 97 18.22 4.21 -6.31
C LEU A 97 17.16 3.78 -5.29
N PHE A 98 15.95 4.34 -5.39
CA PHE A 98 14.80 3.96 -4.57
C PHE A 98 14.45 2.47 -4.75
N SER A 99 14.38 2.00 -6.00
CA SER A 99 14.02 0.61 -6.32
C SER A 99 15.10 -0.40 -5.90
N LEU A 100 16.36 0.04 -5.85
CA LEU A 100 17.50 -0.76 -5.39
C LEU A 100 17.67 -0.75 -3.87
N SER A 101 16.89 0.06 -3.13
CA SER A 101 16.99 0.14 -1.68
C SER A 101 16.57 -1.19 -1.03
N PRO A 102 17.43 -1.81 -0.19
CA PRO A 102 17.09 -3.04 0.53
C PRO A 102 15.87 -2.89 1.44
N VAL A 103 15.61 -1.67 1.96
CA VAL A 103 14.43 -1.40 2.79
C VAL A 103 13.15 -1.49 1.96
N ILE A 104 13.18 -0.96 0.74
CA ILE A 104 12.02 -1.02 -0.18
C ILE A 104 11.80 -2.46 -0.67
N GLN A 105 12.88 -3.19 -0.97
CA GLN A 105 12.77 -4.60 -1.34
C GLN A 105 12.32 -5.48 -0.17
N GLY A 106 12.79 -5.20 1.04
CA GLY A 106 12.40 -5.92 2.25
C GLY A 106 10.90 -5.78 2.54
N THR A 107 10.36 -4.57 2.41
CA THR A 107 8.90 -4.31 2.57
C THR A 107 8.06 -4.94 1.46
N ALA A 108 8.64 -5.18 0.27
CA ALA A 108 8.01 -5.88 -0.85
C ALA A 108 7.93 -7.40 -0.67
N GLY A 109 8.93 -7.96 0.01
CA GLY A 109 9.17 -9.41 0.06
C GLY A 109 8.15 -10.19 0.90
N TRP A 110 7.33 -9.49 1.67
CA TRP A 110 6.34 -10.06 2.58
C TRP A 110 4.94 -9.51 2.25
N ALA A 111 3.89 -10.21 2.70
CA ALA A 111 2.50 -9.75 2.57
C ALA A 111 2.19 -8.66 3.62
N MET A 112 2.84 -7.51 3.47
CA MET A 112 2.80 -6.38 4.40
C MET A 112 1.95 -5.21 3.87
N SER A 113 1.37 -4.42 4.78
CA SER A 113 0.46 -3.32 4.43
C SER A 113 1.18 -2.03 4.02
N GLU A 114 2.45 -1.90 4.39
CA GLU A 114 3.32 -0.74 4.21
C GLU A 114 3.41 -0.30 2.75
N PRO A 115 3.67 -1.18 1.75
CA PRO A 115 3.82 -0.74 0.38
C PRO A 115 2.56 -0.06 -0.15
N LEU A 116 1.39 -0.65 0.11
CA LEU A 116 0.09 -0.09 -0.29
C LEU A 116 -0.20 1.24 0.42
N ALA A 117 0.05 1.30 1.73
CA ALA A 117 -0.15 2.53 2.51
C ALA A 117 0.74 3.68 1.99
N LEU A 118 2.03 3.41 1.76
CA LEU A 118 2.99 4.39 1.26
C LEU A 118 2.64 4.86 -0.15
N ALA A 119 2.22 3.95 -1.03
CA ALA A 119 1.77 4.30 -2.37
C ALA A 119 0.59 5.27 -2.31
N LEU A 120 -0.46 4.93 -1.54
CA LEU A 120 -1.64 5.78 -1.38
C LEU A 120 -1.29 7.16 -0.79
N CYS A 121 -0.41 7.20 0.23
CA CYS A 121 0.11 8.46 0.78
C CYS A 121 0.86 9.29 -0.27
N ALA A 122 1.76 8.69 -1.05
CA ALA A 122 2.53 9.38 -2.07
C ALA A 122 1.63 9.97 -3.18
N TRP A 123 0.59 9.22 -3.58
CA TRP A 123 -0.40 9.70 -4.55
C TRP A 123 -1.30 10.80 -3.99
N ALA A 124 -1.71 10.70 -2.72
CA ALA A 124 -2.42 11.76 -2.04
C ALA A 124 -1.58 13.05 -1.97
N PHE A 125 -0.30 12.94 -1.61
CA PHE A 125 0.64 14.05 -1.59
C PHE A 125 0.82 14.69 -2.96
N LEU A 126 1.03 13.88 -4.01
CA LEU A 126 1.10 14.37 -5.39
C LEU A 126 -0.14 15.15 -5.83
N GLY A 127 -1.31 14.70 -5.39
CA GLY A 127 -2.56 15.42 -5.61
C GLY A 127 -2.66 16.73 -4.82
N ALA A 128 -1.96 16.85 -3.68
CA ALA A 128 -1.94 18.05 -2.86
C ALA A 128 -0.94 19.11 -3.39
N ILE A 129 0.27 18.72 -3.81
CA ILE A 129 1.35 19.65 -4.22
C ILE A 129 1.26 20.17 -5.65
N ARG A 130 0.06 20.26 -6.21
CA ARG A 130 -0.15 20.72 -7.59
C ARG A 130 -0.27 22.24 -7.65
N ASP A 131 0.24 22.81 -8.72
CA ASP A 131 0.00 24.20 -9.10
C ASP A 131 -1.37 24.30 -9.82
N ASP A 132 -2.04 25.47 -9.73
CA ASP A 132 -3.39 25.80 -10.25
C ASP A 132 -4.62 25.35 -9.43
N PRO A 133 -5.79 26.03 -9.61
CA PRO A 133 -7.05 25.54 -9.07
C PRO A 133 -7.40 24.21 -9.74
N ALA A 134 -7.27 23.13 -8.98
CA ALA A 134 -7.55 21.82 -9.47
C ALA A 134 -9.04 21.51 -9.51
N PRO A 135 -9.51 20.73 -10.51
CA PRO A 135 -10.88 20.30 -10.56
C PRO A 135 -11.23 19.42 -9.35
N LEU A 136 -12.47 19.55 -8.86
CA LEU A 136 -12.96 18.90 -7.64
C LEU A 136 -12.70 17.39 -7.62
N TRP A 137 -12.83 16.70 -8.76
CA TRP A 137 -12.61 15.25 -8.83
C TRP A 137 -11.18 14.87 -8.45
N MET A 138 -10.17 15.68 -8.79
CA MET A 138 -8.80 15.38 -8.40
C MET A 138 -8.55 15.66 -6.92
N VAL A 139 -9.22 16.66 -6.33
CA VAL A 139 -9.22 16.87 -4.86
C VAL A 139 -9.85 15.67 -4.17
N ALA A 140 -10.99 15.21 -4.68
CA ALA A 140 -11.69 14.04 -4.16
C ALA A 140 -10.82 12.78 -4.25
N LEU A 141 -10.14 12.54 -5.38
CA LEU A 141 -9.24 11.40 -5.51
C LEU A 141 -8.06 11.44 -4.53
N ALA A 142 -7.45 12.62 -4.32
CA ALA A 142 -6.38 12.78 -3.33
C ALA A 142 -6.89 12.51 -1.90
N GLY A 143 -8.09 13.01 -1.57
CA GLY A 143 -8.74 12.76 -0.29
C GLY A 143 -9.12 11.27 -0.10
N LEU A 144 -9.59 10.61 -1.16
CA LEU A 144 -9.90 9.18 -1.14
C LEU A 144 -8.63 8.34 -0.97
N ALA A 145 -7.54 8.69 -1.66
CA ALA A 145 -6.25 8.02 -1.47
C ALA A 145 -5.72 8.19 -0.03
N ALA A 146 -5.84 9.40 0.53
CA ALA A 146 -5.50 9.68 1.91
C ALA A 146 -6.36 8.89 2.91
N GLY A 147 -7.68 8.85 2.72
CA GLY A 147 -8.57 8.06 3.58
C GLY A 147 -8.31 6.56 3.47
N ALA A 148 -8.10 6.06 2.25
CA ALA A 148 -7.75 4.67 2.00
C ALA A 148 -6.42 4.29 2.65
N SER A 149 -5.41 5.17 2.66
CA SER A 149 -4.11 4.88 3.29
C SER A 149 -4.24 4.68 4.80
N VAL A 150 -5.16 5.40 5.47
CA VAL A 150 -5.50 5.21 6.89
C VAL A 150 -6.20 3.88 7.13
N LEU A 151 -7.10 3.48 6.23
CA LEU A 151 -7.76 2.18 6.28
C LEU A 151 -6.82 1.02 5.98
N VAL A 152 -5.69 1.26 5.31
CA VAL A 152 -4.64 0.26 5.11
C VAL A 152 -3.69 0.22 6.31
N ARG A 153 -3.36 1.39 6.87
CA ARG A 153 -2.46 1.51 8.02
C ARG A 153 -2.75 2.77 8.82
N THR A 154 -3.03 2.64 10.12
CA THR A 154 -3.39 3.79 10.98
C THR A 154 -2.28 4.84 11.09
N SER A 155 -1.01 4.42 11.02
CA SER A 155 0.14 5.34 11.03
C SER A 155 0.13 6.32 9.86
N SER A 156 -0.58 6.03 8.77
CA SER A 156 -0.74 6.96 7.63
C SER A 156 -1.51 8.23 8.00
N ALA A 157 -2.28 8.23 9.10
CA ALA A 157 -3.03 9.40 9.54
C ALA A 157 -2.12 10.62 9.80
N PHE A 158 -0.90 10.39 10.32
CA PHE A 158 0.08 11.45 10.55
C PHE A 158 0.48 12.16 9.24
N PHE A 159 0.59 11.40 8.16
CA PHE A 159 0.97 11.93 6.85
C PHE A 159 -0.14 12.78 6.22
N VAL A 160 -1.40 12.33 6.36
CA VAL A 160 -2.58 13.05 5.85
C VAL A 160 -2.77 14.40 6.53
N ILE A 161 -2.52 14.47 7.84
CA ILE A 161 -2.60 15.73 8.60
C ILE A 161 -1.52 16.71 8.12
N GLY A 162 -0.30 16.23 7.86
CA GLY A 162 0.82 17.07 7.41
C GLY A 162 0.60 17.74 6.05
N CYS A 163 -0.10 17.07 5.12
CA CYS A 163 -0.37 17.61 3.78
C CYS A 163 -1.28 18.84 3.76
N ARG A 164 -1.99 19.14 4.86
CA ARG A 164 -2.84 20.35 4.98
C ARG A 164 -2.10 21.57 5.54
N LEU A 165 -0.87 21.38 6.05
CA LEU A 165 -0.06 22.41 6.69
C LEU A 165 1.03 23.00 5.77
N LEU A 166 1.19 22.43 4.57
CA LEU A 166 2.08 22.90 3.52
C LEU A 166 1.27 23.62 2.45
#